data_AF-A0A3C2E132-F1
#
_entry.id   AF-A0A3C2E132-F1
#
_cell.length_a   1.000
_cell.length_b   1.000
_cell.length_c   1.000
_cell.angle_alpha   90.00
_cell.angle_beta   90.00
_cell.angle_gamma   90.00
#
_symmetry.space_group_name_H-M   'P 1'
#
loop_
_entity.id
_entity.type
_entity.pdbx_description
1 polymer ?
#
loop_
_entity_poly.entity_id
_entity_poly.type
_entity_poly.pdbx_seq_one_letter_code
_entity_poly.pdbx_strand_id
1 'polypeptide(L)'
;LDSDALYLVTGDNVRRDLGKSGIVRGNLNFHSPDEYSVVLFEDINDNFRDFVVSIADVTAGFTDEELAAAIDAQTYLEERNADTESGGDGTTAFRDMVEYGAPMMNRGDFQVTALAARRDPREATNSGELPFQLGVRMSDRTSGREFRFGIGEGALALSSQDGFGLFSDHRPETGGVNPVLGFASGGVYGMAGYRAGPQTRLNFGVSTQVQERVYTLPWSGEERSVLDGMDPYQASALFGEVTHAFDNGLELNLGYTLLLENAAMLGAQGTGAFSFDGGTQTSAVTVGASGDLPMAVRFDASATLAITRTNGFSSGVLELQESPVSTAFQLSMTRQGLVGDRDALRVSVIQPLHVESGALRYTSARITDRETGEMGVTSETWRLGGERPLFAEVMYGTPLFDGSTQLSMYSRFELTGDQANGDVSGITAGWRLSHEF
;
A
#
# COMPACT_ATOMS: atom_id res chain seq x y z
N LEU A 1 9.87 -33.50 1.56
CA LEU A 1 10.51 -32.98 2.78
C LEU A 1 9.40 -32.82 3.80
N ASP A 2 9.62 -33.27 5.03
CA ASP A 2 8.67 -32.95 6.10
C ASP A 2 8.99 -31.52 6.55
N SER A 3 8.17 -30.55 6.13
CA SER A 3 8.40 -29.13 6.42
C SER A 3 8.46 -28.86 7.92
N ASP A 4 7.75 -29.66 8.71
CA ASP A 4 7.66 -29.53 10.16
C ASP A 4 8.92 -30.02 10.87
N ALA A 5 9.78 -30.78 10.18
CA ALA A 5 11.06 -31.26 10.67
C ALA A 5 12.25 -30.37 10.28
N LEU A 6 12.03 -29.35 9.45
CA LEU A 6 13.09 -28.44 9.01
C LEU A 6 13.39 -27.39 10.09
N TYR A 7 14.67 -27.05 10.23
CA TYR A 7 15.12 -25.96 11.10
C TYR A 7 16.31 -25.22 10.47
N LEU A 8 16.60 -24.00 10.91
CA LEU A 8 17.91 -23.40 10.70
C LEU A 8 18.71 -23.37 12.00
N VAL A 9 20.01 -23.16 11.83
CA VAL A 9 20.91 -22.83 12.93
C VAL A 9 21.41 -21.41 12.70
N THR A 10 21.19 -20.54 13.69
CA THR A 10 21.61 -19.14 13.66
C THR A 10 23.13 -19.02 13.87
N GLY A 11 23.69 -17.82 13.66
CA GLY A 11 25.12 -17.56 13.87
C GLY A 11 25.63 -17.78 15.30
N ASP A 12 24.74 -17.78 16.29
CA ASP A 12 25.02 -18.10 17.70
C ASP A 12 24.72 -19.58 18.05
N ASN A 13 24.60 -20.45 17.04
CA ASN A 13 24.32 -21.89 17.17
C ASN A 13 22.97 -22.20 17.85
N VAL A 14 21.98 -21.32 17.71
CA VAL A 14 20.62 -21.56 18.20
C VAL A 14 19.79 -22.18 17.09
N ARG A 15 19.13 -23.30 17.41
CA ARG A 15 18.16 -23.94 16.52
C ARG A 15 16.88 -23.10 16.46
N ARG A 16 16.37 -22.88 15.25
CA ARG A 16 15.09 -22.20 14.97
C ARG A 16 14.27 -23.05 14.01
N ASP A 17 13.13 -23.56 14.46
CA ASP A 17 12.30 -24.43 13.63
C ASP A 17 11.66 -23.65 12.48
N LEU A 18 11.61 -24.29 11.31
CA LEU A 18 11.15 -23.71 10.05
C LEU A 18 9.75 -24.18 9.64
N GLY A 19 9.13 -25.12 10.35
CA GLY A 19 7.78 -25.63 10.05
C GLY A 19 6.70 -24.55 9.93
N LYS A 20 7.00 -23.32 10.34
CA LYS A 20 6.15 -22.12 10.19
C LYS A 20 6.90 -20.87 9.73
N SER A 21 8.15 -20.99 9.28
CA SER A 21 8.98 -19.85 8.89
C SER A 21 8.83 -19.55 7.41
N GLY A 22 8.50 -18.31 7.08
CA GLY A 22 8.48 -17.81 5.72
C GLY A 22 8.40 -16.29 5.71
N ILE A 23 8.44 -15.72 4.50
CA ILE A 23 8.24 -14.28 4.28
C ILE A 23 7.00 -14.12 3.43
N VAL A 24 5.99 -13.37 3.89
CA VAL A 24 4.93 -12.90 3.00
C VAL A 24 5.38 -11.57 2.41
N ARG A 25 5.41 -11.49 1.08
CA ARG A 25 5.84 -10.27 0.39
C ARG A 25 4.89 -9.10 0.71
N GLY A 26 5.49 -7.95 0.94
CA GLY A 26 4.87 -6.64 0.80
C GLY A 26 5.55 -5.93 -0.38
N ASN A 27 5.98 -4.68 -0.23
CA ASN A 27 6.81 -4.00 -1.23
C ASN A 27 8.31 -4.38 -1.16
N LEU A 28 8.67 -5.34 -0.31
CA LEU A 28 10.04 -5.83 -0.20
C LEU A 28 10.37 -6.80 -1.34
N ASN A 29 11.28 -6.40 -2.21
CA ASN A 29 11.76 -7.19 -3.34
C ASN A 29 13.27 -7.42 -3.28
N PHE A 30 13.72 -8.48 -3.93
CA PHE A 30 15.12 -8.89 -4.01
C PHE A 30 15.56 -8.89 -5.48
N HIS A 31 16.77 -8.40 -5.78
CA HIS A 31 17.25 -8.29 -7.17
C HIS A 31 17.42 -9.65 -7.88
N SER A 32 17.87 -10.66 -7.15
CA SER A 32 18.12 -12.01 -7.67
C SER A 32 17.71 -13.05 -6.61
N PRO A 33 16.41 -13.20 -6.31
CA PRO A 33 15.97 -14.08 -5.23
C PRO A 33 16.44 -15.52 -5.43
N ASP A 34 16.49 -16.00 -6.67
CA ASP A 34 16.96 -17.36 -6.99
C ASP A 34 18.47 -17.56 -6.76
N GLU A 35 19.25 -16.48 -6.70
CA GLU A 35 20.68 -16.53 -6.40
C GLU A 35 20.97 -16.48 -4.89
N TYR A 36 19.99 -16.08 -4.08
CA TYR A 36 20.15 -15.96 -2.63
C TYR A 36 19.80 -17.24 -1.91
N SER A 37 20.73 -17.70 -1.09
CA SER A 37 20.65 -19.04 -0.51
C SER A 37 20.28 -19.05 0.97
N VAL A 38 19.41 -19.98 1.35
CA VAL A 38 19.06 -20.29 2.73
C VAL A 38 19.44 -21.74 3.00
N VAL A 39 20.15 -21.95 4.12
CA VAL A 39 20.53 -23.30 4.57
C VAL A 39 19.52 -23.79 5.59
N LEU A 40 18.90 -24.93 5.31
CA LEU A 40 17.97 -25.62 6.20
C LEU A 40 18.60 -26.94 6.64
N PHE A 41 18.18 -27.44 7.78
CA PHE A 41 18.62 -28.71 8.35
C PHE A 41 17.40 -29.57 8.71
N GLU A 42 17.60 -30.88 8.69
CA GLU A 42 16.62 -31.87 9.13
C GLU A 42 17.32 -32.98 9.90
N ASP A 43 16.77 -33.35 11.05
CA ASP A 43 17.27 -34.48 11.83
C ASP A 43 16.88 -35.80 11.16
N ILE A 44 17.84 -36.71 11.01
CA ILE A 44 17.65 -38.10 10.57
C ILE A 44 18.29 -39.02 11.61
N ASN A 45 17.46 -39.61 12.48
CA ASN A 45 17.91 -40.46 13.58
C ASN A 45 18.92 -39.70 14.46
N ASP A 46 20.17 -40.19 14.54
CA ASP A 46 21.26 -39.60 15.33
C ASP A 46 22.17 -38.66 14.50
N ASN A 47 21.74 -38.26 13.30
CA ASN A 47 22.48 -37.38 12.40
C ASN A 47 21.56 -36.29 11.82
N PHE A 48 22.11 -35.36 11.05
CA PHE A 48 21.36 -34.34 10.33
C PHE A 48 21.75 -34.29 8.86
N ARG A 49 20.86 -33.76 8.01
CA ARG A 49 21.14 -33.39 6.61
C ARG A 49 20.88 -31.92 6.40
N ASP A 50 21.64 -31.29 5.50
CA ASP A 50 21.44 -29.91 5.07
C ASP A 50 20.78 -29.81 3.68
N PHE A 51 20.07 -28.71 3.49
CA PHE A 51 19.45 -28.30 2.23
C PHE A 51 19.82 -26.86 1.94
N VAL A 52 20.05 -26.55 0.68
CA VAL A 52 20.18 -25.17 0.21
C VAL A 52 18.97 -24.90 -0.66
N VAL A 53 18.13 -23.97 -0.21
CA VAL A 53 16.97 -23.49 -0.96
C VAL A 53 17.17 -22.01 -1.31
N SER A 54 16.46 -21.53 -2.30
CA SER A 54 16.48 -20.11 -2.64
C SER A 54 15.66 -19.29 -1.63
N ILE A 55 15.89 -17.98 -1.55
CA ILE A 55 14.98 -17.11 -0.78
C ILE A 55 13.58 -17.09 -1.42
N ALA A 56 13.47 -17.32 -2.73
CA ALA A 56 12.20 -17.45 -3.41
C ALA A 56 11.37 -18.61 -2.83
N ASP A 57 12.00 -19.74 -2.50
CA ASP A 57 11.32 -20.93 -1.96
C ASP A 57 10.75 -20.73 -0.53
N VAL A 58 11.35 -19.82 0.26
CA VAL A 58 10.88 -19.50 1.63
C VAL A 58 10.05 -18.23 1.68
N THR A 59 9.88 -17.56 0.55
CA THR A 59 9.06 -16.37 0.43
C THR A 59 7.71 -16.77 -0.14
N ALA A 60 6.69 -16.80 0.71
CA ALA A 60 5.30 -16.92 0.29
C ALA A 60 4.89 -15.67 -0.49
N GLY A 61 5.04 -15.71 -1.82
CA GLY A 61 3.98 -15.21 -2.70
C GLY A 61 2.86 -16.25 -2.71
N PHE A 62 1.64 -15.91 -3.10
CA PHE A 62 0.68 -16.95 -3.45
C PHE A 62 1.39 -17.92 -4.42
N THR A 63 1.45 -19.19 -4.04
CA THR A 63 2.33 -20.21 -4.66
C THR A 63 2.07 -20.44 -6.15
N ASP A 64 0.98 -19.87 -6.65
CA ASP A 64 0.69 -19.71 -8.07
C ASP A 64 0.72 -18.20 -8.40
N GLU A 65 1.76 -17.76 -9.10
CA GLU A 65 1.84 -16.43 -9.72
C GLU A 65 0.59 -16.13 -10.56
N GLU A 66 0.02 -17.17 -11.19
CA GLU A 66 -1.25 -17.11 -11.92
C GLU A 66 -2.46 -16.82 -11.01
N LEU A 67 -2.48 -17.34 -9.78
CA LEU A 67 -3.56 -17.07 -8.82
C LEU A 67 -3.44 -15.67 -8.23
N ALA A 68 -2.23 -15.22 -7.90
CA ALA A 68 -1.98 -13.84 -7.47
C ALA A 68 -2.47 -12.85 -8.52
N ALA A 69 -1.99 -13.01 -9.76
CA ALA A 69 -2.39 -12.16 -10.88
C ALA A 69 -3.90 -12.21 -11.15
N ALA A 70 -4.56 -13.36 -10.97
CA ALA A 70 -6.01 -13.49 -11.11
C ALA A 70 -6.78 -12.77 -9.99
N ILE A 71 -6.33 -12.89 -8.74
CA ILE A 71 -6.92 -12.20 -7.58
C ILE A 71 -6.76 -10.69 -7.75
N ASP A 72 -5.57 -10.23 -8.15
CA ASP A 72 -5.30 -8.81 -8.29
C ASP A 72 -6.06 -8.20 -9.48
N ALA A 73 -6.13 -8.92 -10.61
CA ALA A 73 -6.94 -8.49 -11.75
C ALA A 73 -8.43 -8.43 -11.38
N GLN A 74 -8.95 -9.42 -10.65
CA GLN A 74 -10.34 -9.40 -10.15
C GLN A 74 -10.55 -8.19 -9.23
N THR A 75 -9.64 -7.96 -8.30
CA THR A 75 -9.71 -6.85 -7.34
C THR A 75 -9.68 -5.50 -8.05
N TYR A 76 -8.81 -5.33 -9.03
CA TYR A 76 -8.78 -4.14 -9.88
C TYR A 76 -10.11 -3.94 -10.62
N LEU A 77 -10.69 -5.01 -11.20
CA LEU A 77 -12.01 -4.93 -11.82
C LEU A 77 -13.09 -4.55 -10.80
N GLU A 78 -13.07 -5.11 -9.59
CA GLU A 78 -14.02 -4.78 -8.52
C GLU A 78 -13.91 -3.32 -8.08
N GLU A 79 -12.70 -2.79 -7.92
CA GLU A 79 -12.42 -1.38 -7.60
C GLU A 79 -12.87 -0.44 -8.71
N ARG A 80 -12.58 -0.77 -9.97
CA ARG A 80 -12.98 0.11 -11.08
C ARG A 80 -14.46 -0.02 -11.44
N ASN A 81 -15.07 -1.14 -11.08
CA ASN A 81 -16.51 -1.31 -11.06
C ASN A 81 -17.15 -0.74 -9.79
N ALA A 82 -16.40 -0.26 -8.81
CA ALA A 82 -16.89 0.49 -7.67
C ALA A 82 -17.02 1.98 -8.07
N ASP A 83 -18.26 2.40 -8.32
CA ASP A 83 -18.75 3.77 -8.46
C ASP A 83 -17.75 4.81 -9.01
N THR A 84 -17.63 4.90 -10.34
CA THR A 84 -17.28 6.20 -10.95
C THR A 84 -18.51 7.08 -10.79
N GLU A 85 -18.69 7.82 -9.70
CA GLU A 85 -19.88 8.64 -9.49
C GLU A 85 -19.74 10.04 -10.07
N SER A 86 -20.86 10.62 -10.51
CA SER A 86 -20.90 12.02 -10.90
C SER A 86 -20.66 12.93 -9.69
N GLY A 87 -19.82 13.96 -9.82
CA GLY A 87 -19.72 15.04 -8.85
C GLY A 87 -21.09 15.66 -8.55
N GLY A 88 -21.18 16.47 -7.49
CA GLY A 88 -22.45 17.08 -7.05
C GLY A 88 -23.15 17.98 -8.08
N ASP A 89 -22.52 18.23 -9.23
CA ASP A 89 -23.03 18.97 -10.39
C ASP A 89 -23.41 18.06 -11.59
N GLY A 90 -23.31 16.74 -11.43
CA GLY A 90 -23.60 15.75 -12.47
C GLY A 90 -22.45 15.52 -13.47
N THR A 91 -21.25 16.07 -13.23
CA THR A 91 -20.05 15.81 -14.06
C THR A 91 -19.34 14.52 -13.62
N THR A 92 -18.77 13.75 -14.54
CA THR A 92 -17.98 12.57 -14.16
C THR A 92 -16.77 12.97 -13.30
N ALA A 93 -16.63 12.38 -12.12
CA ALA A 93 -15.43 12.46 -11.29
C ALA A 93 -14.84 11.06 -11.05
N PHE A 94 -13.51 10.96 -10.99
CA PHE A 94 -12.81 9.70 -10.71
C PHE A 94 -12.36 9.68 -9.25
N ARG A 95 -13.27 9.29 -8.35
CA ARG A 95 -13.05 9.25 -6.90
C ARG A 95 -13.76 8.04 -6.30
N ASP A 96 -13.06 7.29 -5.45
CA ASP A 96 -13.61 6.12 -4.76
C ASP A 96 -14.21 6.51 -3.39
N MET A 97 -13.73 7.60 -2.80
CA MET A 97 -14.26 8.14 -1.54
C MET A 97 -15.26 9.27 -1.81
N VAL A 98 -16.55 8.93 -1.81
CA VAL A 98 -17.65 9.90 -1.68
C VAL A 98 -18.12 9.91 -0.24
N GLU A 99 -17.91 11.04 0.44
CA GLU A 99 -18.34 11.21 1.83
C GLU A 99 -19.80 11.68 1.90
N TYR A 100 -20.66 10.85 2.48
CA TYR A 100 -21.99 11.26 2.92
C TYR A 100 -21.87 12.00 4.24
N GLY A 101 -22.03 13.33 4.18
CA GLY A 101 -21.94 14.22 5.33
C GLY A 101 -23.31 14.56 5.94
N ALA A 102 -23.54 14.20 7.20
CA ALA A 102 -24.72 14.64 7.96
C ALA A 102 -24.32 15.73 8.97
N PRO A 103 -24.84 16.97 8.86
CA PRO A 103 -24.55 18.02 9.84
C PRO A 103 -25.15 17.64 11.19
N MET A 104 -24.30 17.47 12.21
CA MET A 104 -24.71 17.18 13.59
C MET A 104 -24.92 18.45 14.40
N MET A 105 -24.07 19.46 14.16
CA MET A 105 -24.11 20.74 14.83
C MET A 105 -23.71 21.83 13.85
N ASN A 106 -24.44 22.94 13.90
CA ASN A 106 -24.08 24.16 13.19
C ASN A 106 -24.33 25.35 14.12
N ARG A 107 -23.24 25.97 14.62
CA ARG A 107 -23.31 27.11 15.52
C ARG A 107 -22.43 28.24 15.00
N GLY A 108 -23.02 29.11 14.18
CA GLY A 108 -22.30 30.19 13.53
C GLY A 108 -21.29 29.63 12.54
N ASP A 109 -20.02 29.94 12.73
CA ASP A 109 -18.92 29.48 11.87
C ASP A 109 -18.36 28.11 12.26
N PHE A 110 -18.83 27.52 13.37
CA PHE A 110 -18.45 26.19 13.81
C PHE A 110 -19.45 25.13 13.32
N GLN A 111 -18.96 24.14 12.60
CA GLN A 111 -19.73 23.05 12.02
C GLN A 111 -19.15 21.70 12.47
N VAL A 112 -20.03 20.78 12.88
CA VAL A 112 -19.69 19.37 13.13
C VAL A 112 -20.51 18.52 12.15
N THR A 113 -19.83 17.67 11.40
CA THR A 113 -20.41 16.81 10.38
C THR A 113 -19.97 15.37 10.61
N ALA A 114 -20.93 14.45 10.74
CA ALA A 114 -20.65 13.02 10.66
C ALA A 114 -20.45 12.63 9.20
N LEU A 115 -19.49 11.77 8.94
CA LEU A 115 -19.09 11.32 7.61
C LEU A 115 -19.24 9.80 7.54
N ALA A 116 -19.77 9.31 6.43
CA ALA A 116 -19.68 7.92 6.05
C ALA A 116 -19.17 7.83 4.61
N ALA A 117 -18.35 6.84 4.30
CA ALA A 117 -17.87 6.59 2.94
C ALA A 117 -17.71 5.09 2.69
N ARG A 118 -17.60 4.69 1.44
CA ARG A 118 -17.35 3.28 1.08
C ARG A 118 -16.00 2.83 1.63
N ARG A 119 -15.92 1.58 2.09
CA ARG A 119 -14.64 0.96 2.49
C ARG A 119 -13.82 0.53 1.28
N ASP A 120 -12.51 0.54 1.43
CA ASP A 120 -11.61 -0.06 0.46
C ASP A 120 -11.94 -1.57 0.30
N PRO A 121 -12.21 -2.06 -0.93
CA PRO A 121 -12.54 -3.46 -1.16
C PRO A 121 -11.37 -4.44 -0.94
N ARG A 122 -10.11 -3.98 -0.87
CA ARG A 122 -8.93 -4.80 -0.54
C ARG A 122 -8.74 -5.03 0.95
N GLU A 123 -9.37 -4.22 1.79
CA GLU A 123 -9.36 -4.49 3.21
C GLU A 123 -10.27 -5.68 3.51
N ALA A 124 -9.66 -6.76 4.02
CA ALA A 124 -10.40 -7.90 4.51
C ALA A 124 -11.40 -7.43 5.57
N THR A 125 -12.68 -7.70 5.34
CA THR A 125 -13.73 -7.39 6.31
C THR A 125 -13.83 -8.54 7.30
N ASN A 126 -13.19 -8.39 8.44
CA ASN A 126 -13.30 -9.35 9.52
C ASN A 126 -14.73 -9.36 10.08
N SER A 127 -15.14 -10.52 10.61
CA SER A 127 -16.42 -10.66 11.29
C SER A 127 -16.56 -9.64 12.44
N GLY A 128 -17.41 -8.63 12.27
CA GLY A 128 -17.66 -7.58 13.28
C GLY A 128 -17.20 -6.18 12.89
N GLU A 129 -16.48 -6.02 11.78
CA GLU A 129 -16.15 -4.70 11.25
C GLU A 129 -17.26 -4.11 10.39
N LEU A 130 -17.30 -2.78 10.28
CA LEU A 130 -18.28 -2.09 9.44
C LEU A 130 -17.86 -2.20 7.96
N PRO A 131 -18.80 -2.42 7.03
CA PRO A 131 -18.51 -2.47 5.59
C PRO A 131 -18.36 -1.07 4.97
N PHE A 132 -18.23 -0.03 5.79
CA PHE A 132 -18.10 1.36 5.40
C PHE A 132 -17.19 2.09 6.40
N GLN A 133 -16.59 3.17 5.92
CA GLN A 133 -15.76 4.07 6.71
C GLN A 133 -16.64 5.06 7.47
N LEU A 134 -16.19 5.49 8.64
CA LEU A 134 -16.87 6.46 9.47
C LEU A 134 -15.92 7.56 9.91
N GLY A 135 -16.43 8.77 10.02
CA GLY A 135 -15.66 9.88 10.57
C GLY A 135 -16.51 11.00 11.13
N VAL A 136 -15.83 11.93 11.79
CA VAL A 136 -16.38 13.20 12.25
C VAL A 136 -15.42 14.29 11.83
N ARG A 137 -15.95 15.32 11.19
CA ARG A 137 -15.23 16.55 10.84
C ARG A 137 -15.79 17.72 11.62
N MET A 138 -14.90 18.46 12.26
CA MET A 138 -15.20 19.69 12.98
C MET A 138 -14.45 20.82 12.28
N SER A 139 -15.17 21.81 11.75
CA SER A 139 -14.55 22.95 11.07
C SER A 139 -15.01 24.26 11.70
N ASP A 140 -14.07 25.19 11.84
CA ASP A 140 -14.32 26.57 12.25
C ASP A 140 -13.88 27.49 11.11
N ARG A 141 -14.86 28.09 10.44
CA ARG A 141 -14.62 28.97 9.29
C ARG A 141 -13.97 30.30 9.67
N THR A 142 -14.17 30.78 10.90
CA THR A 142 -13.55 32.02 11.37
C THR A 142 -12.05 31.84 11.56
N SER A 143 -11.66 30.77 12.26
CA SER A 143 -10.25 30.50 12.56
C SER A 143 -9.52 29.71 11.48
N GLY A 144 -10.25 29.14 10.52
CA GLY A 144 -9.69 28.28 9.47
C GLY A 144 -9.12 26.97 10.02
N ARG A 145 -9.63 26.52 11.17
CA ARG A 145 -9.22 25.27 11.83
C ARG A 145 -10.15 24.14 11.43
N GLU A 146 -9.57 22.97 11.26
CA GLU A 146 -10.29 21.74 10.97
C GLU A 146 -9.73 20.62 11.84
N PHE A 147 -10.62 19.78 12.34
CA PHE A 147 -10.27 18.52 12.96
C PHE A 147 -11.07 17.41 12.31
N ARG A 148 -10.42 16.30 12.02
CA ARG A 148 -11.06 15.12 11.45
C ARG A 148 -10.61 13.89 12.21
N PHE A 149 -11.53 13.00 12.53
CA PHE A 149 -11.23 11.71 13.16
C PHE A 149 -12.12 10.65 12.54
N GLY A 150 -11.63 9.43 12.41
CA GLY A 150 -12.42 8.36 11.82
C GLY A 150 -11.73 7.01 11.84
N ILE A 151 -12.40 6.04 11.22
CA ILE A 151 -11.90 4.70 10.94
C ILE A 151 -12.07 4.46 9.44
N GLY A 152 -11.02 3.97 8.78
CA GLY A 152 -10.96 3.68 7.36
C GLY A 152 -9.68 4.24 6.72
N GLU A 153 -9.81 4.68 5.47
CA GLU A 153 -8.71 5.06 4.61
C GLU A 153 -8.11 6.41 4.99
N GLY A 154 -7.19 6.37 5.95
CA GLY A 154 -6.43 7.51 6.42
C GLY A 154 -5.67 8.20 5.29
N ALA A 155 -5.00 7.48 4.39
CA ALA A 155 -4.20 8.10 3.35
C ALA A 155 -5.02 9.04 2.45
N LEU A 156 -6.22 8.61 2.05
CA LEU A 156 -7.18 9.46 1.32
C LEU A 156 -7.76 10.57 2.20
N ALA A 157 -8.21 10.25 3.41
CA ALA A 157 -8.86 11.19 4.32
C ALA A 157 -7.93 12.34 4.77
N LEU A 158 -6.62 12.09 4.74
CA LEU A 158 -5.56 12.97 5.22
C LEU A 158 -4.84 13.72 4.10
N SER A 159 -4.96 13.24 2.85
CA SER A 159 -4.39 13.89 1.66
C SER A 159 -5.10 15.22 1.36
N SER A 160 -4.33 16.23 0.96
CA SER A 160 -4.84 17.50 0.45
C SER A 160 -5.12 17.50 -1.06
N GLN A 161 -4.63 16.51 -1.80
CA GLN A 161 -4.59 16.54 -3.26
C GLN A 161 -5.89 16.01 -3.87
N ASP A 162 -6.76 16.93 -4.30
CA ASP A 162 -8.10 16.65 -4.82
C ASP A 162 -8.14 15.81 -6.12
N GLY A 163 -7.05 15.75 -6.88
CA GLY A 163 -6.96 14.98 -8.12
C GLY A 163 -6.63 13.49 -7.93
N PHE A 164 -6.24 13.10 -6.72
CA PHE A 164 -5.90 11.72 -6.35
C PHE A 164 -6.93 11.16 -5.37
N GLY A 165 -8.12 10.86 -5.90
CA GLY A 165 -9.27 10.42 -5.11
C GLY A 165 -9.57 8.92 -5.15
N LEU A 166 -8.72 8.11 -5.77
CA LEU A 166 -8.91 6.65 -5.84
C LEU A 166 -8.14 5.98 -4.69
N PHE A 167 -8.66 4.90 -4.12
CA PHE A 167 -7.95 4.11 -3.09
C PHE A 167 -6.56 3.70 -3.60
N SER A 168 -6.54 3.21 -4.84
CA SER A 168 -5.34 2.79 -5.55
C SER A 168 -4.27 3.89 -5.71
N ASP A 169 -4.61 5.17 -5.62
CA ASP A 169 -3.65 6.27 -5.78
C ASP A 169 -2.66 6.33 -4.59
N HIS A 170 -3.11 5.89 -3.40
CA HIS A 170 -2.35 5.98 -2.15
C HIS A 170 -1.82 4.65 -1.62
N ARG A 171 -2.18 3.53 -2.25
CA ARG A 171 -1.67 2.22 -1.83
C ARG A 171 -0.21 2.01 -2.24
N PRO A 172 0.61 1.40 -1.38
CA PRO A 172 2.00 1.09 -1.66
C PRO A 172 2.24 0.30 -2.95
N GLU A 173 1.35 -0.64 -3.26
CA GLU A 173 1.49 -1.61 -4.34
C GLU A 173 1.01 -1.05 -5.68
N THR A 174 0.08 -0.09 -5.67
CA THR A 174 -0.65 0.30 -6.88
C THR A 174 -0.52 1.77 -7.26
N GLY A 175 -0.14 2.63 -6.32
CA GLY A 175 -0.22 4.09 -6.41
C GLY A 175 1.08 4.80 -6.06
N GLY A 176 1.20 6.05 -6.51
CA GLY A 176 2.40 6.87 -6.31
C GLY A 176 2.24 8.07 -5.38
N VAL A 177 1.07 8.20 -4.73
CA VAL A 177 0.71 9.36 -3.91
C VAL A 177 0.90 9.03 -2.44
N ASN A 178 1.98 9.54 -1.84
CA ASN A 178 2.38 9.23 -0.45
C ASN A 178 2.14 7.76 -0.02
N PRO A 179 2.63 6.76 -0.77
CA PRO A 179 2.36 5.35 -0.48
C PRO A 179 2.82 4.91 0.92
N VAL A 180 3.78 5.62 1.51
CA VAL A 180 4.25 5.33 2.88
C VAL A 180 3.18 5.59 3.93
N LEU A 181 2.27 6.54 3.70
CA LEU A 181 1.08 6.73 4.54
C LEU A 181 0.06 5.60 4.31
N GLY A 182 0.00 5.06 3.09
CA GLY A 182 -0.85 3.94 2.70
C GLY A 182 -0.65 2.68 3.54
N PHE A 183 0.58 2.38 3.97
CA PHE A 183 0.87 1.25 4.88
C PHE A 183 0.19 1.34 6.25
N ALA A 184 -0.25 2.52 6.66
CA ALA A 184 -0.96 2.72 7.92
C ALA A 184 -2.40 3.17 7.70
N SER A 185 -2.97 2.93 6.52
CA SER A 185 -4.33 3.31 6.13
C SER A 185 -5.29 2.15 6.37
N GLY A 186 -6.48 2.41 6.92
CA GLY A 186 -7.51 1.38 7.12
C GLY A 186 -8.01 1.17 8.53
N GLY A 187 -7.25 1.65 9.51
CA GLY A 187 -7.68 1.69 10.91
C GLY A 187 -8.12 3.09 11.34
N VAL A 188 -7.79 3.43 12.59
CA VAL A 188 -8.14 4.74 13.16
C VAL A 188 -7.21 5.81 12.59
N TYR A 189 -7.79 6.95 12.21
CA TYR A 189 -7.04 8.14 11.80
C TYR A 189 -7.54 9.40 12.51
N GLY A 190 -6.65 10.39 12.57
CA GLY A 190 -6.92 11.71 13.14
C GLY A 190 -6.11 12.80 12.45
N MET A 191 -6.71 13.97 12.27
CA MET A 191 -6.13 15.12 11.57
C MET A 191 -6.46 16.42 12.30
N ALA A 192 -5.49 17.33 12.30
CA ALA A 192 -5.66 18.72 12.65
C ALA A 192 -5.13 19.59 11.50
N GLY A 193 -6.01 20.41 10.94
CA GLY A 193 -5.72 21.37 9.88
C GLY A 193 -5.82 22.80 10.39
N TYR A 194 -4.94 23.67 9.90
CA TYR A 194 -4.97 25.10 10.19
C TYR A 194 -4.56 25.92 8.96
N ARG A 195 -5.32 26.96 8.67
CA ARG A 195 -4.99 27.95 7.65
C ARG A 195 -3.97 28.97 8.18
N ALA A 196 -2.70 28.80 7.80
CA ALA A 196 -1.60 29.70 8.16
C ALA A 196 -1.65 31.07 7.46
N GLY A 197 -2.34 31.14 6.32
CA GLY A 197 -2.58 32.38 5.58
C GLY A 197 -3.65 32.18 4.51
N PRO A 198 -4.00 33.19 3.71
CA PRO A 198 -5.06 33.09 2.71
C PRO A 198 -4.88 31.93 1.72
N GLN A 199 -3.62 31.58 1.45
CA GLN A 199 -3.20 30.61 0.44
C GLN A 199 -2.46 29.41 1.01
N THR A 200 -2.25 29.34 2.33
CA THR A 200 -1.41 28.30 2.95
C THR A 200 -2.17 27.54 4.01
N ARG A 201 -2.16 26.22 3.90
CA ARG A 201 -2.75 25.28 4.86
C ARG A 201 -1.67 24.36 5.40
N LEU A 202 -1.74 24.09 6.70
CA LEU A 202 -0.92 23.11 7.39
C LEU A 202 -1.84 22.01 7.88
N ASN A 203 -1.51 20.75 7.59
CA ASN A 203 -2.19 19.58 8.11
C ASN A 203 -1.19 18.75 8.92
N PHE A 204 -1.65 18.19 10.02
CA PHE A 204 -0.92 17.20 10.79
C PHE A 204 -1.87 16.08 11.14
N GLY A 205 -1.37 14.86 11.22
CA GLY A 205 -2.19 13.78 11.71
C GLY A 205 -1.48 12.46 11.88
N VAL A 206 -2.31 11.47 12.17
CA VAL A 206 -1.91 10.11 12.49
C VAL A 206 -2.87 9.15 11.81
N SER A 207 -2.35 8.04 11.33
CA SER A 207 -3.13 6.92 10.83
C SER A 207 -2.56 5.63 11.39
N THR A 208 -3.41 4.64 11.58
CA THR A 208 -3.04 3.31 12.09
C THR A 208 -3.71 2.24 11.24
N GLN A 209 -3.08 1.07 11.14
CA GLN A 209 -3.65 -0.08 10.47
C GLN A 209 -3.33 -1.33 11.28
N VAL A 210 -4.34 -2.19 11.40
CA VAL A 210 -4.21 -3.56 11.88
C VAL A 210 -4.89 -4.43 10.85
N GLN A 211 -4.14 -5.34 10.22
CA GLN A 211 -4.67 -6.18 9.16
C GLN A 211 -4.28 -7.63 9.39
N GLU A 212 -5.28 -8.50 9.45
CA GLU A 212 -5.07 -9.94 9.49
C GLU A 212 -4.83 -10.44 8.06
N ARG A 213 -3.72 -11.16 7.83
CA ARG A 213 -3.47 -11.81 6.54
C ARG A 213 -4.16 -13.16 6.52
N VAL A 214 -5.47 -13.12 6.28
CA VAL A 214 -6.32 -14.31 6.14
C VAL A 214 -6.79 -14.47 4.70
N TYR A 215 -6.88 -15.72 4.26
CA TYR A 215 -7.48 -16.16 3.02
C TYR A 215 -8.81 -16.81 3.33
N THR A 216 -9.88 -16.32 2.72
CA THR A 216 -11.22 -16.89 2.86
C THR A 216 -11.46 -17.90 1.74
N LEU A 217 -11.68 -19.16 2.11
CA LEU A 217 -11.95 -20.24 1.16
C LEU A 217 -13.27 -19.98 0.40
N PRO A 218 -13.27 -19.94 -0.95
CA PRO A 218 -14.41 -19.50 -1.76
C PRO A 218 -15.72 -20.28 -1.54
N TRP A 219 -15.63 -21.55 -1.15
CA TRP A 219 -16.80 -22.43 -1.02
C TRP A 219 -17.26 -22.65 0.43
N SER A 220 -16.37 -22.55 1.41
CA SER A 220 -16.68 -22.77 2.82
C SER A 220 -16.83 -21.47 3.62
N GLY A 221 -16.27 -20.36 3.13
CA GLY A 221 -16.14 -19.13 3.91
C GLY A 221 -15.20 -19.27 5.10
N GLU A 222 -14.43 -20.35 5.17
CA GLU A 222 -13.44 -20.58 6.24
C GLU A 222 -12.23 -19.69 5.99
N GLU A 223 -11.90 -18.85 6.97
CA GLU A 223 -10.71 -18.01 6.99
C GLU A 223 -9.50 -18.84 7.45
N ARG A 224 -8.39 -18.74 6.71
CA ARG A 224 -7.11 -19.36 7.04
C ARG A 224 -5.99 -18.35 6.95
N SER A 225 -5.10 -18.32 7.92
CA SER A 225 -3.91 -17.46 7.85
C SER A 225 -3.05 -17.81 6.64
N VAL A 226 -2.49 -16.80 5.97
CA VAL A 226 -1.57 -16.97 4.83
C VAL A 226 -0.31 -17.73 5.28
N LEU A 227 0.20 -17.43 6.48
CA LEU A 227 1.21 -18.23 7.17
C LEU A 227 0.77 -18.47 8.62
N ASP A 228 0.91 -19.72 9.05
CA ASP A 228 0.61 -20.16 10.40
C ASP A 228 1.52 -19.46 11.43
N GLY A 229 0.93 -18.86 12.48
CA GLY A 229 1.70 -18.17 13.53
C GLY A 229 2.20 -16.78 13.15
N MET A 230 1.71 -16.21 12.06
CA MET A 230 1.93 -14.79 11.72
C MET A 230 0.99 -13.91 12.55
N ASP A 231 1.56 -12.95 13.28
CA ASP A 231 0.77 -11.91 13.93
C ASP A 231 0.16 -10.95 12.89
N PRO A 232 -0.99 -10.31 13.20
CA PRO A 232 -1.58 -9.31 12.33
C PRO A 232 -0.57 -8.21 11.98
N TYR A 233 -0.59 -7.77 10.72
CA TYR A 233 0.17 -6.61 10.29
C TYR A 233 -0.25 -5.39 11.10
N GLN A 234 0.72 -4.65 11.65
CA GLN A 234 0.47 -3.47 12.47
C GLN A 234 1.40 -2.34 12.05
N ALA A 235 0.78 -1.22 11.68
CA ALA A 235 1.48 -0.03 11.23
C ALA A 235 0.85 1.23 11.83
N SER A 236 1.69 2.24 12.02
CA SER A 236 1.27 3.58 12.46
C SER A 236 2.07 4.63 11.71
N ALA A 237 1.40 5.61 11.15
CA ALA A 237 2.04 6.72 10.45
C ALA A 237 1.69 8.05 11.12
N LEU A 238 2.71 8.89 11.32
CA LEU A 238 2.56 10.30 11.59
C LEU A 238 2.82 11.07 10.30
N PHE A 239 1.99 12.06 9.97
CA PHE A 239 2.24 12.90 8.81
C PHE A 239 2.08 14.38 9.14
N GLY A 240 2.82 15.20 8.40
CA GLY A 240 2.67 16.64 8.38
C GLY A 240 2.76 17.13 6.94
N GLU A 241 1.87 18.02 6.55
CA GLU A 241 1.76 18.51 5.18
C GLU A 241 1.55 20.03 5.14
N VAL A 242 2.16 20.65 4.14
CA VAL A 242 1.98 22.05 3.79
C VAL A 242 1.43 22.14 2.38
N THR A 243 0.28 22.78 2.23
CA THR A 243 -0.33 23.12 0.94
C THR A 243 -0.24 24.61 0.70
N HIS A 244 0.20 25.03 -0.48
CA HIS A 244 0.25 26.42 -0.89
C HIS A 244 -0.37 26.61 -2.28
N ALA A 245 -1.43 27.42 -2.36
CA ALA A 245 -2.11 27.78 -3.60
C ALA A 245 -1.60 29.14 -4.11
N PHE A 246 -1.10 29.18 -5.33
CA PHE A 246 -0.61 30.38 -6.00
C PHE A 246 -1.73 31.07 -6.79
N ASP A 247 -1.60 32.39 -7.02
CA ASP A 247 -2.60 33.20 -7.75
C ASP A 247 -2.87 32.74 -9.19
N ASN A 248 -1.95 31.98 -9.79
CA ASN A 248 -2.07 31.43 -11.13
C ASN A 248 -2.85 30.11 -11.19
N GLY A 249 -3.42 29.64 -10.06
CA GLY A 249 -4.16 28.39 -9.98
C GLY A 249 -3.30 27.14 -9.79
N LEU A 250 -1.97 27.29 -9.65
CA LEU A 250 -1.08 26.21 -9.25
C LEU A 250 -1.19 25.99 -7.74
N GLU A 251 -1.26 24.74 -7.31
CA GLU A 251 -1.12 24.33 -5.91
C GLU A 251 0.11 23.45 -5.76
N LEU A 252 0.91 23.70 -4.72
CA LEU A 252 2.02 22.85 -4.32
C LEU A 252 1.76 22.25 -2.95
N ASN A 253 2.12 20.97 -2.81
CA ASN A 253 1.97 20.18 -1.60
C ASN A 253 3.35 19.63 -1.19
N LEU A 254 3.71 19.78 0.08
CA LEU A 254 4.92 19.20 0.65
C LEU A 254 4.54 18.43 1.92
N GLY A 255 4.69 17.12 1.86
CA GLY A 255 4.40 16.19 2.96
C GLY A 255 5.66 15.56 3.53
N TYR A 256 5.63 15.27 4.83
CA TYR A 256 6.57 14.39 5.51
C TYR A 256 5.77 13.31 6.25
N THR A 257 6.12 12.05 6.02
CA THR A 257 5.48 10.89 6.65
C THR A 257 6.52 10.11 7.44
N LEU A 258 6.19 9.74 8.67
CA LEU A 258 6.94 8.82 9.50
C LEU A 258 6.10 7.58 9.77
N LEU A 259 6.44 6.48 9.11
CA LEU A 259 5.82 5.18 9.29
C LEU A 259 6.61 4.34 10.30
N LEU A 260 5.89 3.66 11.17
CA LEU A 260 6.38 2.69 12.14
C LEU A 260 5.66 1.36 11.89
N GLU A 261 6.42 0.30 11.69
CA GLU A 261 5.94 -1.05 11.50
C GLU A 261 6.48 -1.94 12.61
N ASN A 262 5.62 -2.64 13.36
CA ASN A 262 6.02 -3.33 14.60
C ASN A 262 6.82 -4.62 14.35
N ALA A 263 6.42 -5.40 13.35
CA ALA A 263 7.00 -6.69 12.98
C ALA A 263 7.02 -6.87 11.45
N ALA A 264 7.33 -5.78 10.75
CA ALA A 264 7.30 -5.73 9.29
C ALA A 264 8.31 -4.73 8.73
N MET A 265 8.58 -4.87 7.43
CA MET A 265 9.44 -3.98 6.67
C MET A 265 8.82 -3.72 5.29
N LEU A 266 8.37 -2.47 5.06
CA LEU A 266 7.71 -2.06 3.81
C LEU A 266 6.52 -2.97 3.48
N GLY A 267 5.69 -3.26 4.49
CA GLY A 267 4.55 -4.17 4.38
C GLY A 267 4.92 -5.65 4.32
N ALA A 268 6.19 -6.03 4.19
CA ALA A 268 6.59 -7.43 4.23
C ALA A 268 6.63 -7.93 5.68
N GLN A 269 6.05 -9.11 5.91
CA GLN A 269 6.08 -9.79 7.20
C GLN A 269 6.82 -11.11 7.07
N GLY A 270 7.46 -11.54 8.14
CA GLY A 270 8.06 -12.86 8.20
C GLY A 270 7.77 -13.54 9.51
N THR A 271 7.98 -14.85 9.55
CA THR A 271 7.75 -15.69 10.72
C THR A 271 9.01 -16.47 11.10
N GLY A 272 9.12 -16.82 12.37
CA GLY A 272 10.23 -17.61 12.92
C GLY A 272 11.60 -17.03 12.59
N ALA A 273 12.37 -17.75 11.77
CA ALA A 273 13.70 -17.36 11.34
C ALA A 273 13.78 -16.01 10.60
N PHE A 274 12.76 -15.74 9.80
CA PHE A 274 12.70 -14.61 8.89
C PHE A 274 11.83 -13.49 9.44
N SER A 275 11.47 -13.55 10.73
CA SER A 275 10.65 -12.52 11.37
C SER A 275 11.35 -11.16 11.32
N PHE A 276 10.58 -10.13 10.99
CA PHE A 276 10.99 -8.73 11.10
C PHE A 276 10.63 -8.14 12.49
N ASP A 277 10.46 -8.99 13.50
CA ASP A 277 10.26 -8.61 14.89
C ASP A 277 11.33 -7.61 15.34
N GLY A 278 10.92 -6.57 16.06
CA GLY A 278 11.78 -5.40 16.33
C GLY A 278 11.48 -4.23 15.38
N GLY A 279 10.82 -4.52 14.26
CA GLY A 279 10.14 -3.56 13.43
C GLY A 279 11.06 -2.68 12.60
N THR A 280 10.42 -1.79 11.84
CA THR A 280 11.11 -0.80 11.03
C THR A 280 10.47 0.58 11.14
N GLN A 281 11.26 1.58 10.80
CA GLN A 281 10.85 2.97 10.73
C GLN A 281 11.16 3.49 9.33
N THR A 282 10.15 3.98 8.62
CA THR A 282 10.30 4.55 7.29
C THR A 282 9.97 6.04 7.32
N SER A 283 10.93 6.89 6.96
CA SER A 283 10.72 8.34 6.79
C SER A 283 10.56 8.66 5.32
N ALA A 284 9.53 9.41 4.96
CA ALA A 284 9.26 9.80 3.58
C ALA A 284 9.02 11.30 3.43
N VAL A 285 9.44 11.84 2.30
CA VAL A 285 9.09 13.18 1.83
C VAL A 285 8.30 13.03 0.54
N THR A 286 7.14 13.67 0.47
CA THR A 286 6.27 13.69 -0.70
C THR A 286 6.11 15.12 -1.20
N VAL A 287 6.29 15.32 -2.50
CA VAL A 287 6.03 16.59 -3.17
C VAL A 287 4.89 16.39 -4.16
N GLY A 288 3.89 17.24 -4.11
CA GLY A 288 2.77 17.26 -5.03
C GLY A 288 2.60 18.60 -5.71
N ALA A 289 2.02 18.57 -6.91
CA ALA A 289 1.63 19.75 -7.67
C ALA A 289 0.32 19.49 -8.40
N SER A 290 -0.61 20.45 -8.38
CA SER A 290 -1.83 20.37 -9.16
C SER A 290 -2.22 21.72 -9.74
N GLY A 291 -2.95 21.74 -10.85
CA GLY A 291 -3.48 22.99 -11.38
C GLY A 291 -4.37 22.79 -12.60
N ASP A 292 -5.17 23.82 -12.86
CA ASP A 292 -6.06 23.86 -14.02
C ASP A 292 -5.33 24.47 -15.23
N LEU A 293 -5.38 23.75 -16.34
CA LEU A 293 -4.87 24.13 -17.65
C LEU A 293 -6.03 24.53 -18.58
N PRO A 294 -5.77 25.26 -19.68
CA PRO A 294 -6.78 25.54 -20.68
C PRO A 294 -7.47 24.29 -21.22
N MET A 295 -8.68 24.46 -21.77
CA MET A 295 -9.49 23.37 -22.33
C MET A 295 -10.03 22.37 -21.28
N ALA A 296 -10.32 22.86 -20.06
CA ALA A 296 -10.87 22.06 -18.97
C ALA A 296 -10.01 20.83 -18.62
N VAL A 297 -8.69 21.00 -18.69
CA VAL A 297 -7.72 19.97 -18.31
C VAL A 297 -7.17 20.31 -16.95
N ARG A 298 -7.25 19.39 -16.00
CA ARG A 298 -6.54 19.45 -14.73
C ARG A 298 -5.33 18.54 -14.79
N PHE A 299 -4.20 18.97 -14.25
CA PHE A 299 -3.06 18.11 -14.01
C PHE A 299 -2.84 17.93 -12.51
N ASP A 300 -2.37 16.75 -12.13
CA ASP A 300 -1.98 16.41 -10.77
C ASP A 300 -0.71 15.55 -10.84
N ALA A 301 0.26 15.84 -9.98
CA ALA A 301 1.56 15.17 -9.94
C ALA A 301 1.97 14.96 -8.49
N SER A 302 2.55 13.80 -8.18
CA SER A 302 3.09 13.45 -6.88
C SER A 302 4.39 12.67 -7.06
N ALA A 303 5.37 12.91 -6.20
CA ALA A 303 6.59 12.12 -6.10
C ALA A 303 6.98 11.95 -4.63
N THR A 304 7.37 10.74 -4.25
CA THR A 304 7.74 10.36 -2.89
C THR A 304 9.13 9.73 -2.88
N LEU A 305 9.95 10.14 -1.91
CA LEU A 305 11.23 9.51 -1.57
C LEU A 305 11.18 9.04 -0.13
N ALA A 306 11.54 7.80 0.14
CA ALA A 306 11.50 7.20 1.46
C ALA A 306 12.82 6.51 1.84
N ILE A 307 13.13 6.47 3.13
CA ILE A 307 14.28 5.77 3.70
C ILE A 307 13.80 4.93 4.88
N THR A 308 14.09 3.63 4.84
CA THR A 308 13.74 2.67 5.89
C THR A 308 14.94 2.36 6.78
N ARG A 309 14.70 2.25 8.08
CA ARG A 309 15.70 1.94 9.10
C ARG A 309 15.14 0.93 10.11
N THR A 310 16.03 0.22 10.79
CA THR A 310 15.71 -0.63 11.94
C THR A 310 16.83 -0.52 12.98
N ASN A 311 16.53 -0.81 14.23
CA ASN A 311 17.53 -0.98 15.29
C ASN A 311 18.02 -2.44 15.41
N GLY A 312 17.58 -3.31 14.50
CA GLY A 312 17.91 -4.74 14.46
C GLY A 312 16.65 -5.59 14.61
N PHE A 313 16.64 -6.73 13.92
CA PHE A 313 15.56 -7.71 14.04
C PHE A 313 15.85 -8.68 15.19
N SER A 314 14.81 -9.07 15.92
CA SER A 314 14.93 -9.92 17.12
C SER A 314 15.34 -11.36 16.80
N SER A 315 15.15 -11.81 15.55
CA SER A 315 15.51 -13.16 15.11
C SER A 315 17.01 -13.43 15.17
N GLY A 316 17.83 -12.38 15.04
CA GLY A 316 19.30 -12.48 14.96
C GLY A 316 19.84 -13.08 13.66
N VAL A 317 18.94 -13.48 12.74
CA VAL A 317 19.27 -14.10 11.45
C VAL A 317 19.39 -13.06 10.35
N LEU A 318 18.51 -12.05 10.40
CA LEU A 318 18.46 -10.94 9.46
C LEU A 318 18.96 -9.67 10.13
N GLU A 319 19.73 -8.89 9.38
CA GLU A 319 20.15 -7.56 9.78
C GLU A 319 20.07 -6.61 8.59
N LEU A 320 19.65 -5.37 8.82
CA LEU A 320 19.69 -4.34 7.79
C LEU A 320 21.13 -3.83 7.63
N GLN A 321 21.80 -4.27 6.57
CA GLN A 321 23.17 -3.87 6.26
C GLN A 321 23.22 -2.48 5.61
N GLU A 322 22.26 -2.20 4.74
CA GLU A 322 22.10 -0.92 4.06
C GLU A 322 20.64 -0.49 4.13
N SER A 323 20.40 0.75 4.57
CA SER A 323 19.06 1.34 4.66
C SER A 323 18.40 1.38 3.27
N PRO A 324 17.21 0.78 3.11
CA PRO A 324 16.48 0.82 1.87
C PRO A 324 16.11 2.26 1.51
N VAL A 325 16.32 2.62 0.26
CA VAL A 325 15.84 3.86 -0.32
C VAL A 325 14.76 3.51 -1.32
N SER A 326 13.57 4.10 -1.17
CA SER A 326 12.43 3.81 -2.02
C SER A 326 11.89 5.06 -2.70
N THR A 327 11.41 4.92 -3.93
CA THR A 327 10.76 6.00 -4.66
C THR A 327 9.39 5.59 -5.19
N ALA A 328 8.50 6.57 -5.31
CA ALA A 328 7.20 6.41 -5.96
C ALA A 328 6.85 7.71 -6.68
N PHE A 329 6.08 7.64 -7.76
CA PHE A 329 5.50 8.85 -8.35
C PHE A 329 4.21 8.54 -9.08
N GLN A 330 3.38 9.56 -9.24
CA GLN A 330 2.18 9.49 -10.02
C GLN A 330 1.92 10.80 -10.74
N LEU A 331 1.59 10.72 -12.01
CA LEU A 331 1.17 11.84 -12.84
C LEU A 331 -0.22 11.52 -13.37
N SER A 332 -1.17 12.44 -13.21
CA SER A 332 -2.53 12.31 -13.73
C SER A 332 -2.94 13.56 -14.47
N MET A 333 -3.65 13.38 -15.57
CA MET A 333 -4.33 14.46 -16.29
C MET A 333 -5.79 14.08 -16.45
N THR A 334 -6.68 14.98 -16.07
CA THR A 334 -8.13 14.80 -16.21
C THR A 334 -8.68 15.89 -17.11
N ARG A 335 -9.32 15.50 -18.21
CA ARG A 335 -10.04 16.41 -19.11
C ARG A 335 -11.53 16.22 -18.93
N GLN A 336 -12.24 17.30 -18.61
CA GLN A 336 -13.70 17.33 -18.64
C GLN A 336 -14.19 17.80 -20.01
N GLY A 337 -15.38 17.37 -20.43
CA GLY A 337 -16.01 17.90 -21.65
C GLY A 337 -15.30 17.48 -22.94
N LEU A 338 -14.96 16.20 -23.08
CA LEU A 338 -14.29 15.63 -24.25
C LEU A 338 -15.25 15.43 -25.42
N VAL A 339 -16.33 14.67 -25.24
CA VAL A 339 -17.37 14.37 -26.24
C VAL A 339 -18.67 15.10 -25.88
N GLY A 340 -19.07 15.08 -24.60
CA GLY A 340 -20.20 15.83 -24.07
C GLY A 340 -19.81 16.64 -22.84
N ASP A 341 -20.57 17.67 -22.49
CA ASP A 341 -20.18 18.68 -21.49
C ASP A 341 -19.96 18.16 -20.05
N ARG A 342 -20.35 16.90 -19.78
CA ARG A 342 -20.27 16.27 -18.45
C ARG A 342 -19.42 15.01 -18.41
N ASP A 343 -18.84 14.59 -19.53
CA ASP A 343 -17.94 13.46 -19.53
C ASP A 343 -16.55 13.86 -19.00
N ALA A 344 -15.75 12.85 -18.65
CA ALA A 344 -14.37 13.04 -18.26
C ALA A 344 -13.49 11.90 -18.78
N LEU A 345 -12.24 12.25 -19.10
CA LEU A 345 -11.15 11.32 -19.41
C LEU A 345 -10.00 11.59 -18.44
N ARG A 346 -9.58 10.58 -17.69
CA ARG A 346 -8.37 10.61 -16.87
C ARG A 346 -7.32 9.69 -17.48
N VAL A 347 -6.10 10.18 -17.58
CA VAL A 347 -4.93 9.40 -17.96
C VAL A 347 -3.89 9.55 -16.87
N SER A 348 -3.32 8.44 -16.43
CA SER A 348 -2.32 8.40 -15.35
C SER A 348 -1.10 7.60 -15.75
N VAL A 349 0.08 8.02 -15.29
CA VAL A 349 1.32 7.25 -15.29
C VAL A 349 1.75 7.07 -13.84
N ILE A 350 1.98 5.83 -13.42
CA ILE A 350 2.09 5.46 -12.02
C ILE A 350 3.33 4.58 -11.84
N GLN A 351 4.22 4.99 -10.92
CA GLN A 351 5.25 4.13 -10.35
C GLN A 351 4.91 3.96 -8.86
N PRO A 352 4.45 2.76 -8.45
CA PRO A 352 4.25 2.45 -7.04
C PRO A 352 5.54 2.53 -6.22
N LEU A 353 5.44 2.31 -4.90
CA LEU A 353 6.61 2.35 -4.05
C LEU A 353 7.58 1.22 -4.42
N HIS A 354 8.72 1.62 -4.95
CA HIS A 354 9.78 0.74 -5.40
C HIS A 354 11.04 0.96 -4.59
N VAL A 355 11.70 -0.12 -4.14
CA VAL A 355 12.99 -0.07 -3.47
C VAL A 355 14.09 0.06 -4.53
N GLU A 356 14.77 1.20 -4.56
CA GLU A 356 15.85 1.49 -5.51
C GLU A 356 17.18 0.88 -5.08
N SER A 357 17.40 0.81 -3.77
CA SER A 357 18.61 0.26 -3.17
C SER A 357 18.33 -0.17 -1.74
N GLY A 358 19.19 -1.03 -1.20
CA GLY A 358 19.11 -1.56 0.15
C GLY A 358 19.70 -2.95 0.22
N ALA A 359 20.04 -3.41 1.42
CA ALA A 359 20.59 -4.74 1.59
C ALA A 359 20.28 -5.31 2.97
N LEU A 360 19.86 -6.58 2.98
CA LEU A 360 19.78 -7.40 4.17
C LEU A 360 21.02 -8.29 4.24
N ARG A 361 21.58 -8.43 5.44
CA ARG A 361 22.57 -9.45 5.73
C ARG A 361 21.86 -10.63 6.39
N TYR A 362 21.97 -11.79 5.76
CA TYR A 362 21.52 -13.06 6.29
C TYR A 362 22.71 -13.79 6.93
N THR A 363 22.57 -14.24 8.18
CA THR A 363 23.62 -14.97 8.89
C THR A 363 23.08 -16.29 9.43
N SER A 364 23.72 -17.39 9.05
CA SER A 364 23.34 -18.74 9.49
C SER A 364 24.56 -19.66 9.56
N ALA A 365 24.41 -20.79 10.26
CA ALA A 365 25.39 -21.87 10.20
C ALA A 365 25.20 -22.70 8.93
N ARG A 366 26.31 -23.19 8.38
CA ARG A 366 26.38 -24.09 7.22
C ARG A 366 27.40 -25.18 7.50
N ILE A 367 27.19 -26.37 6.95
CA ILE A 367 28.21 -27.43 6.99
C ILE A 367 29.43 -26.97 6.18
N THR A 368 30.57 -26.80 6.84
CA THR A 368 31.84 -26.43 6.22
C THR A 368 32.69 -27.65 5.85
N ASP A 369 32.50 -28.77 6.57
CA ASP A 369 33.14 -30.05 6.27
C ASP A 369 32.10 -31.19 6.30
N ARG A 370 31.88 -31.83 5.16
CA ARG A 370 30.90 -32.93 5.01
C ARG A 370 31.42 -34.28 5.51
N GLU A 371 32.72 -34.45 5.68
CA GLU A 371 33.29 -35.69 6.24
C GLU A 371 33.12 -35.74 7.76
N THR A 372 33.24 -34.59 8.42
CA THR A 372 33.18 -34.47 9.88
C THR A 372 31.85 -33.92 10.41
N GLY A 373 31.06 -33.25 9.56
CA GLY A 373 29.83 -32.56 9.97
C GLY A 373 30.10 -31.23 10.68
N GLU A 374 31.32 -30.68 10.58
CA GLU A 374 31.66 -29.39 11.17
C GLU A 374 30.80 -28.26 10.57
N MET A 375 30.22 -27.44 11.44
CA MET A 375 29.42 -26.27 11.06
C MET A 375 30.22 -24.99 11.26
N GLY A 376 30.15 -24.09 10.29
CA GLY A 376 30.69 -22.73 10.36
C GLY A 376 29.61 -21.69 10.11
N VAL A 377 29.78 -20.51 10.68
CA VAL A 377 28.88 -19.37 10.46
C VAL A 377 29.23 -18.68 9.16
N THR A 378 28.24 -18.48 8.30
CA THR A 378 28.37 -17.72 7.05
C THR A 378 27.40 -16.56 7.05
N SER A 379 27.80 -15.46 6.41
CA SER A 379 26.93 -14.33 6.14
C SER A 379 26.83 -14.10 4.63
N GLU A 380 25.62 -13.82 4.17
CA GLU A 380 25.31 -13.48 2.79
C GLU A 380 24.62 -12.11 2.74
N THR A 381 24.87 -11.34 1.69
CA THR A 381 24.22 -10.05 1.46
C THR A 381 23.14 -10.22 0.40
N TRP A 382 21.89 -10.07 0.80
CA TRP A 382 20.72 -10.05 -0.07
C TRP A 382 20.42 -8.61 -0.47
N ARG A 383 20.62 -8.27 -1.74
CA ARG A 383 20.30 -6.94 -2.24
C ARG A 383 18.81 -6.82 -2.46
N LEU A 384 18.27 -5.71 -2.00
CA LEU A 384 16.87 -5.34 -2.15
C LEU A 384 16.69 -4.53 -3.44
N GLY A 385 15.49 -4.63 -4.01
CA GLY A 385 15.12 -4.00 -5.27
C GLY A 385 14.65 -5.04 -6.28
N GLY A 386 14.70 -4.69 -7.56
CA GLY A 386 14.19 -5.50 -8.66
C GLY A 386 13.98 -4.63 -9.88
N GLU A 387 13.19 -5.10 -10.84
CA GLU A 387 12.74 -4.21 -11.92
C GLU A 387 11.72 -3.19 -11.41
N ARG A 388 11.84 -1.97 -11.92
CA ARG A 388 10.98 -0.86 -11.54
C ARG A 388 9.61 -1.00 -12.21
N PRO A 389 8.51 -1.13 -11.44
CA PRO A 389 7.18 -1.22 -12.01
C PRO A 389 6.72 0.14 -12.51
N LEU A 390 6.18 0.19 -13.73
CA LEU A 390 5.60 1.39 -14.32
C LEU A 390 4.27 1.04 -14.99
N PHE A 391 3.21 1.75 -14.61
CA PHE A 391 1.87 1.55 -15.15
C PHE A 391 1.36 2.78 -15.88
N ALA A 392 0.55 2.55 -16.90
CA ALA A 392 -0.32 3.56 -17.48
C ALA A 392 -1.78 3.17 -17.23
N GLU A 393 -2.60 4.13 -16.83
CA GLU A 393 -4.04 3.93 -16.62
C GLU A 393 -4.83 4.95 -17.42
N VAL A 394 -5.94 4.50 -18.02
CA VAL A 394 -6.89 5.34 -18.74
C VAL A 394 -8.28 5.06 -18.19
N MET A 395 -9.01 6.10 -17.84
CA MET A 395 -10.39 6.03 -17.38
C MET A 395 -11.24 7.03 -18.14
N TYR A 396 -12.39 6.60 -18.61
CA TYR A 396 -13.39 7.46 -19.25
C TYR A 396 -14.73 7.24 -18.57
N GLY A 397 -15.47 8.31 -18.32
CA GLY A 397 -16.81 8.21 -17.78
C GLY A 397 -17.73 9.25 -18.38
N THR A 398 -18.95 8.86 -18.71
CA THR A 398 -19.95 9.74 -19.31
C THR A 398 -21.33 9.49 -18.72
N PRO A 399 -22.04 10.54 -18.26
CA PRO A 399 -23.45 10.41 -17.93
C PRO A 399 -24.29 10.30 -19.21
N LEU A 400 -25.23 9.38 -19.21
CA LEU A 400 -26.22 9.12 -20.24
C LEU A 400 -27.61 9.47 -19.70
N PHE A 401 -28.57 9.73 -20.60
CA PHE A 401 -29.98 9.98 -20.27
C PHE A 401 -30.16 11.01 -19.13
N ASP A 402 -29.61 12.21 -19.33
CA ASP A 402 -29.64 13.33 -18.37
C ASP A 402 -29.06 13.04 -16.97
N GLY A 403 -28.21 12.01 -16.86
CA GLY A 403 -27.54 11.62 -15.62
C GLY A 403 -28.18 10.42 -14.91
N SER A 404 -29.32 9.92 -15.39
CA SER A 404 -29.95 8.71 -14.83
C SER A 404 -29.14 7.43 -15.10
N THR A 405 -28.19 7.47 -16.02
CA THR A 405 -27.28 6.36 -16.32
C THR A 405 -25.86 6.88 -16.38
N GLN A 406 -24.91 6.07 -15.94
CA GLN A 406 -23.48 6.36 -16.08
C GLN A 406 -22.77 5.19 -16.73
N LEU A 407 -22.01 5.50 -17.78
CA LEU A 407 -21.12 4.56 -18.45
C LEU A 407 -19.68 4.92 -18.08
N SER A 408 -18.93 3.98 -17.53
CA SER A 408 -17.49 4.11 -17.31
C SER A 408 -16.73 3.00 -18.03
N MET A 409 -15.54 3.35 -18.50
CA MET A 409 -14.57 2.45 -19.13
C MET A 409 -13.21 2.71 -18.50
N TYR A 410 -12.43 1.68 -18.31
CA TYR A 410 -11.12 1.79 -17.70
C TYR A 410 -10.17 0.74 -18.24
N SER A 411 -8.89 1.06 -18.25
CA SER A 411 -7.82 0.13 -18.56
C SER A 411 -6.52 0.49 -17.86
N ARG A 412 -5.76 -0.53 -17.49
CA ARG A 412 -4.40 -0.43 -16.92
C ARG A 412 -3.45 -1.28 -17.74
N PHE A 413 -2.28 -0.72 -18.02
CA PHE A 413 -1.21 -1.34 -18.77
C PHE A 413 0.05 -1.34 -17.90
N GLU A 414 0.71 -2.49 -17.78
CA GLU A 414 2.06 -2.58 -17.25
C GLU A 414 3.06 -2.29 -18.38
N LEU A 415 3.89 -1.27 -18.19
CA LEU A 415 4.89 -0.84 -19.17
C LEU A 415 6.26 -1.48 -18.92
N THR A 416 6.64 -1.62 -17.66
CA THR A 416 7.87 -2.28 -17.17
C THR A 416 7.60 -2.82 -15.77
N GLY A 417 8.39 -3.80 -15.32
CA GLY A 417 8.29 -4.39 -13.99
C GLY A 417 8.42 -5.91 -14.01
N ASP A 418 8.82 -6.48 -12.89
CA ASP A 418 8.73 -7.91 -12.67
C ASP A 418 7.26 -8.28 -12.40
N GLN A 419 6.76 -9.32 -13.08
CA GLN A 419 5.38 -9.82 -12.95
C GLN A 419 4.98 -10.11 -11.49
N ALA A 420 5.97 -10.37 -10.63
CA ALA A 420 5.79 -10.65 -9.21
C ALA A 420 5.32 -9.44 -8.36
N ASN A 421 5.26 -8.24 -8.93
CA ASN A 421 5.00 -6.97 -8.22
C ASN A 421 3.79 -6.19 -8.75
N GLY A 422 3.08 -6.72 -9.75
CA GLY A 422 2.02 -6.01 -10.45
C GLY A 422 0.66 -6.67 -10.28
N ASP A 423 -0.36 -5.86 -9.97
CA ASP A 423 -1.75 -6.30 -9.90
C ASP A 423 -2.28 -6.94 -11.20
N VAL A 424 -1.55 -6.79 -12.31
CA VAL A 424 -1.97 -7.15 -13.65
C VAL A 424 -0.75 -7.53 -14.48
N SER A 425 -0.65 -8.79 -14.87
CA SER A 425 0.24 -9.23 -15.94
C SER A 425 -0.26 -8.64 -17.27
N GLY A 426 0.44 -7.62 -17.77
CA GLY A 426 0.19 -7.05 -19.10
C GLY A 426 -0.90 -5.98 -19.16
N ILE A 427 -2.18 -6.38 -19.36
CA ILE A 427 -3.28 -5.44 -19.65
C ILE A 427 -4.58 -5.91 -19.01
N THR A 428 -5.22 -5.04 -18.22
CA THR A 428 -6.60 -5.24 -17.74
C THR A 428 -7.46 -4.09 -18.22
N ALA A 429 -8.67 -4.42 -18.69
CA ALA A 429 -9.64 -3.44 -19.13
C ALA A 429 -11.05 -3.90 -18.77
N GLY A 430 -11.93 -2.93 -18.54
CA GLY A 430 -13.32 -3.19 -18.19
C GLY A 430 -14.20 -1.99 -18.49
N TRP A 431 -15.49 -2.21 -18.31
CA TRP A 431 -16.51 -1.18 -18.43
C TRP A 431 -17.64 -1.48 -17.45
N ARG A 432 -18.33 -0.42 -17.03
CA ARG A 432 -19.49 -0.50 -16.15
C ARG A 432 -20.59 0.40 -16.69
N LEU A 433 -21.83 -0.08 -16.54
CA LEU A 433 -23.05 0.70 -16.75
C LEU A 433 -23.87 0.68 -15.46
N SER A 434 -24.10 1.83 -14.84
CA SER A 434 -25.04 1.97 -13.72
C SER A 434 -26.24 2.80 -14.13
N HIS A 435 -27.41 2.46 -13.60
CA HIS A 435 -28.65 3.18 -13.82
C HIS A 435 -29.35 3.38 -12.48
N GLU A 436 -29.77 4.62 -12.21
CA GLU A 436 -30.58 4.98 -11.05
C GLU A 436 -32.07 4.91 -11.46
N PHE A 437 -32.88 4.17 -10.69
CA PHE A 437 -34.29 3.90 -10.97
C PHE A 437 -35.24 4.86 -10.26
#